data_AF-A0A2Z6SDD0-F1
#
_entry.id   AF-A0A2Z6SDD0-F1
#
_cell.length_a   1.000
_cell.length_b   1.000
_cell.length_c   1.000
_cell.angle_alpha   90.00
_cell.angle_beta   90.00
_cell.angle_gamma   90.00
#
_symmetry.space_group_name_H-M   'P 1'
#
loop_
_entity.id
_entity.type
_entity.pdbx_description
1 polymer ?
#
loop_
_entity_poly.entity_id
_entity_poly.type
_entity_poly.pdbx_seq_one_letter_code
_entity_poly.pdbx_strand_id
1 'polypeptide(L)'
;MVKIKAQQWINEMFPSREGKKKVKSLCIRLNGGTNKIEQTNYEFFNVELEGELDLNEFKNLEDLAIWGNGTSTLQPTTNLKINQCSKLQKLYIDCTNLSELILRSNQEITSLTIEGCINLLKIEGMEELPKLQDLKIWNKNTQLKIPFNKDNWKQGLQELRRKKILSLEEKINKNEQQLRELADMVLPNITFDLGKLKQEIARLKLNELSPQARKQKSELERQINNIKTNIKSNSETIIDLLLETQEQIIGKNDPLVQAQFTGQLNAYLNILEKNSSKQELQALLNKKTELIQLEKQIDKLQTEIQQK
;
A
#
# COMPACT_ATOMS: atom_id res chain seq x y z
N MET A 1 -0.86 21.31 -34.75
CA MET A 1 -0.81 19.93 -34.23
C MET A 1 -2.20 19.53 -33.80
N VAL A 2 -2.51 18.23 -33.84
CA VAL A 2 -3.73 17.72 -33.21
C VAL A 2 -3.39 17.44 -31.75
N LYS A 3 -4.18 17.98 -30.83
CA LYS A 3 -4.05 17.68 -29.40
C LYS A 3 -4.44 16.24 -29.15
N ILE A 4 -3.63 15.51 -28.38
CA ILE A 4 -3.87 14.11 -28.06
C ILE A 4 -4.05 13.99 -26.55
N LYS A 5 -5.06 13.23 -26.12
CA LYS A 5 -5.26 12.94 -24.70
C LYS A 5 -4.03 12.21 -24.16
N ALA A 6 -3.37 12.82 -23.16
CA ALA A 6 -2.09 12.37 -22.63
C ALA A 6 -2.11 10.90 -22.19
N GLN A 7 -3.14 10.51 -21.43
CA GLN A 7 -3.27 9.12 -20.97
C GLN A 7 -3.56 8.12 -22.10
N GLN A 8 -4.33 8.52 -23.11
CA GLN A 8 -4.59 7.64 -24.26
C GLN A 8 -3.30 7.40 -25.02
N TRP A 9 -2.57 8.48 -25.33
CA TRP A 9 -1.31 8.41 -26.06
C TRP A 9 -0.28 7.53 -25.35
N ILE A 10 -0.09 7.69 -24.04
CA ILE A 10 0.90 6.90 -23.30
C ILE A 10 0.53 5.41 -23.26
N ASN A 11 -0.76 5.08 -23.27
CA ASN A 11 -1.23 3.70 -23.33
C ASN A 11 -1.05 3.09 -24.73
N GLU A 12 -1.19 3.87 -25.80
CA GLU A 12 -0.92 3.42 -27.16
C GLU A 12 0.59 3.17 -27.39
N MET A 13 1.44 4.05 -26.86
CA MET A 13 2.90 3.90 -26.97
C MET A 13 3.44 2.76 -26.11
N PHE A 14 2.80 2.50 -24.97
CA PHE A 14 3.18 1.44 -24.03
C PHE A 14 1.96 0.59 -23.62
N PRO A 15 1.48 -0.30 -24.50
CA PRO A 15 0.23 -1.02 -24.27
C PRO A 15 0.32 -2.10 -23.19
N SER A 16 1.52 -2.60 -22.91
CA SER A 16 1.74 -3.64 -21.90
C SER A 16 2.40 -3.08 -20.64
N ARG A 17 1.98 -3.62 -19.49
CA ARG A 17 2.58 -3.31 -18.19
C ARG A 17 4.08 -3.62 -18.14
N GLU A 18 4.51 -4.71 -18.77
CA GLU A 18 5.93 -5.07 -18.88
C GLU A 18 6.70 -4.09 -19.76
N GLY A 19 6.09 -3.55 -20.82
CA GLY A 19 6.65 -2.46 -21.63
C GLY A 19 6.88 -1.20 -20.78
N LYS A 20 5.88 -0.76 -20.01
CA LYS A 20 6.00 0.40 -19.11
C LYS A 20 7.10 0.23 -18.06
N LYS A 21 7.26 -0.99 -17.52
CA LYS A 21 8.35 -1.31 -16.58
C LYS A 21 9.75 -1.26 -17.20
N LYS A 22 9.91 -1.43 -18.52
CA LYS A 22 11.23 -1.36 -19.16
C LYS A 22 11.75 0.07 -19.32
N VAL A 23 10.86 1.05 -19.32
CA VAL A 23 11.23 2.45 -19.52
C VAL A 23 12.03 2.98 -18.33
N LYS A 24 13.22 3.50 -18.63
CA LYS A 24 14.11 4.19 -17.68
C LYS A 24 14.16 5.69 -17.93
N SER A 25 14.11 6.12 -19.18
CA SER A 25 14.06 7.53 -19.54
C SER A 25 12.90 7.81 -20.48
N LEU A 26 12.10 8.81 -20.14
CA LEU A 26 11.00 9.30 -20.96
C LEU A 26 11.13 10.80 -21.15
N CYS A 27 11.29 11.22 -22.39
CA CYS A 27 11.31 12.61 -22.80
C CYS A 27 10.18 12.86 -23.80
N ILE A 28 9.35 13.86 -23.52
CA ILE A 28 8.23 14.27 -24.36
C ILE A 28 8.43 15.73 -24.70
N ARG A 29 8.54 16.05 -25.99
CA ARG A 29 8.77 17.40 -26.49
C ARG A 29 7.64 17.84 -27.38
N LEU A 30 7.17 19.08 -27.14
CA LEU A 30 6.12 19.68 -27.95
C LEU A 30 6.53 19.83 -29.41
N ASN A 31 7.78 20.22 -29.68
CA ASN A 31 8.28 20.55 -31.02
C ASN A 31 9.72 20.06 -31.26
N GLY A 32 10.12 20.07 -32.54
CA GLY A 32 11.49 19.83 -33.02
C GLY A 32 11.79 18.36 -33.29
N GLY A 33 12.97 18.04 -33.82
CA GLY A 33 13.55 16.69 -33.86
C GLY A 33 12.74 15.56 -34.51
N THR A 34 13.23 14.33 -34.31
CA THR A 34 12.63 13.06 -34.73
C THR A 34 12.68 12.08 -33.56
N ASN A 35 11.65 11.25 -33.41
CA ASN A 35 11.56 10.29 -32.31
C ASN A 35 12.82 9.42 -32.22
N LYS A 36 13.36 9.28 -31.01
CA LYS A 36 14.51 8.42 -30.72
C LYS A 36 14.12 7.39 -29.69
N ILE A 37 14.31 6.12 -30.02
CA ILE A 37 13.99 5.00 -29.14
C ILE A 37 15.23 4.12 -29.06
N GLU A 38 15.87 4.13 -27.89
CA GLU A 38 17.10 3.39 -27.64
C GLU A 38 16.93 2.55 -26.37
N GLN A 39 16.66 1.25 -26.55
CA GLN A 39 16.44 0.28 -25.47
C GLN A 39 15.36 0.72 -24.47
N THR A 40 15.77 1.36 -23.37
CA THR A 40 14.92 1.81 -22.27
C THR A 40 14.70 3.33 -22.26
N ASN A 41 15.26 4.04 -23.23
CA ASN A 41 15.22 5.50 -23.37
C ASN A 41 14.34 5.89 -24.54
N TYR A 42 13.36 6.75 -24.27
CA TYR A 42 12.34 7.15 -25.23
C TYR A 42 12.27 8.66 -25.30
N GLU A 43 12.59 9.23 -26.45
CA GLU A 43 12.45 10.65 -26.74
C GLU A 43 11.42 10.83 -27.85
N PHE A 44 10.29 11.44 -27.50
CA PHE A 44 9.20 11.73 -28.40
C PHE A 44 9.17 13.22 -28.70
N PHE A 45 9.01 13.52 -29.98
CA PHE A 45 9.05 14.86 -30.53
C PHE A 45 7.74 15.16 -31.23
N ASN A 46 7.40 16.44 -31.32
CA ASN A 46 6.20 16.90 -32.00
C ASN A 46 4.90 16.33 -31.36
N VAL A 47 4.91 16.18 -30.03
CA VAL A 47 3.82 15.59 -29.24
C VAL A 47 3.17 16.64 -28.35
N GLU A 48 1.91 16.99 -28.66
CA GLU A 48 1.08 17.90 -27.88
C GLU A 48 0.09 17.10 -27.01
N LEU A 49 0.38 16.99 -25.72
CA LEU A 49 -0.40 16.18 -24.78
C LEU A 49 -1.34 17.05 -23.93
N GLU A 50 -2.63 16.71 -23.94
CA GLU A 50 -3.65 17.38 -23.12
C GLU A 50 -4.22 16.50 -22.01
N GLY A 51 -4.61 17.14 -20.91
CA GLY A 51 -5.25 16.48 -19.78
C GLY A 51 -4.27 15.81 -18.82
N GLU A 52 -4.65 14.67 -18.27
CA GLU A 52 -3.89 13.93 -17.25
C GLU A 52 -2.89 12.95 -17.87
N LEU A 53 -1.65 12.99 -17.38
CA LEU A 53 -0.60 12.04 -17.68
C LEU A 53 -0.25 11.21 -16.43
N ASP A 54 -0.71 9.96 -16.38
CA ASP A 54 -0.39 9.01 -15.31
C ASP A 54 0.75 8.08 -15.71
N LEU A 55 1.88 8.23 -15.02
CA LEU A 55 3.10 7.45 -15.19
C LEU A 55 3.35 6.47 -14.03
N ASN A 56 2.38 6.26 -13.13
CA ASN A 56 2.56 5.39 -11.96
C ASN A 56 2.90 3.94 -12.30
N GLU A 57 2.58 3.47 -13.51
CA GLU A 57 2.95 2.13 -13.98
C GLU A 57 4.41 2.01 -14.44
N PHE A 58 5.13 3.13 -14.59
CA PHE A 58 6.52 3.21 -15.04
C PHE A 58 7.49 3.05 -13.86
N LYS A 59 7.46 1.86 -13.24
CA LYS A 59 8.18 1.57 -11.96
C LYS A 59 9.70 1.77 -12.00
N ASN A 60 10.30 1.69 -13.18
CA ASN A 60 11.74 1.82 -13.35
C ASN A 60 12.17 3.16 -13.98
N LEU A 61 11.25 4.12 -14.08
CA LEU A 61 11.56 5.45 -14.60
C LEU A 61 12.56 6.16 -13.68
N GLU A 62 13.72 6.50 -14.25
CA GLU A 62 14.85 7.17 -13.63
C GLU A 62 14.92 8.64 -14.06
N ASP A 63 14.63 8.92 -15.33
CA ASP A 63 14.67 10.27 -15.91
C ASP A 63 13.34 10.62 -16.61
N LEU A 64 12.70 11.72 -16.22
CA LEU A 64 11.49 12.24 -16.87
C LEU A 64 11.71 13.68 -17.31
N ALA A 65 11.44 13.96 -18.58
CA ALA A 65 11.49 15.31 -19.13
C ALA A 65 10.25 15.62 -19.98
N ILE A 66 9.49 16.65 -19.61
CA ILE A 66 8.37 17.16 -20.39
C ILE A 66 8.72 18.57 -20.82
N TRP A 67 8.84 18.78 -22.13
CA TRP A 67 9.22 20.06 -22.73
C TRP A 67 8.04 20.66 -23.50
N GLY A 68 7.74 21.93 -23.23
CA GLY A 68 6.97 22.78 -24.13
C GLY A 68 7.84 23.41 -25.21
N ASN A 69 7.41 24.56 -25.73
CA ASN A 69 8.15 25.32 -26.76
C ASN A 69 8.60 26.68 -26.20
N GLY A 70 9.34 26.65 -25.09
CA GLY A 70 9.65 27.85 -24.32
C GLY A 70 8.38 28.62 -23.91
N THR A 71 8.54 29.89 -23.51
CA THR A 71 7.43 30.64 -22.87
C THR A 71 6.24 30.97 -23.80
N SER A 72 6.29 30.59 -25.08
CA SER A 72 5.24 30.91 -26.07
C SER A 72 4.14 29.85 -26.20
N THR A 73 4.39 28.59 -25.83
CA THR A 73 3.37 27.54 -25.97
C THR A 73 3.51 26.50 -24.88
N LEU A 74 2.45 26.37 -24.07
CA LEU A 74 2.37 25.38 -23.00
C LEU A 74 1.95 24.02 -23.56
N GLN A 75 2.57 22.95 -23.06
CA GLN A 75 1.98 21.62 -23.08
C GLN A 75 0.63 21.67 -22.35
N PRO A 76 -0.49 21.32 -22.99
CA PRO A 76 -1.82 21.37 -22.37
C PRO A 76 -2.05 20.34 -21.25
N THR A 77 -1.03 19.59 -20.84
CA THR A 77 -1.07 18.65 -19.73
C THR A 77 -1.37 19.41 -18.44
N THR A 78 -2.45 19.04 -17.77
CA THR A 78 -2.97 19.72 -16.57
C THR A 78 -2.67 18.96 -15.29
N ASN A 79 -2.37 17.66 -15.38
CA ASN A 79 -2.04 16.83 -14.24
C ASN A 79 -0.93 15.83 -14.60
N LEU A 80 0.01 15.63 -13.68
CA LEU A 80 1.11 14.67 -13.80
C LEU A 80 1.13 13.78 -12.56
N LYS A 81 0.90 12.48 -12.75
CA LYS A 81 0.98 11.49 -11.65
C LYS A 81 2.26 10.68 -11.78
N ILE A 82 3.17 10.87 -10.84
CA ILE A 82 4.48 10.19 -10.77
C ILE A 82 4.76 9.59 -9.38
N ASN A 83 3.73 9.48 -8.55
CA ASN A 83 3.82 9.12 -7.14
C ASN A 83 4.35 7.68 -6.94
N GLN A 84 4.24 6.82 -7.96
CA GLN A 84 4.76 5.46 -7.91
C GLN A 84 6.05 5.25 -8.72
N CYS A 85 6.67 6.33 -9.20
CA CYS A 85 7.99 6.34 -9.85
C CYS A 85 9.10 6.48 -8.80
N SER A 86 9.27 5.45 -7.98
CA SER A 86 10.20 5.50 -6.82
C SER A 86 11.68 5.57 -7.20
N LYS A 87 12.04 5.23 -8.46
CA LYS A 87 13.41 5.32 -8.98
C LYS A 87 13.72 6.66 -9.66
N LEU A 88 12.78 7.60 -9.71
CA LEU A 88 12.94 8.85 -10.43
C LEU A 88 14.04 9.70 -9.79
N GLN A 89 15.10 9.97 -10.56
CA GLN A 89 16.28 10.74 -10.17
C GLN A 89 16.28 12.14 -10.76
N LYS A 90 15.80 12.31 -11.99
CA LYS A 90 15.75 13.61 -12.66
C LYS A 90 14.35 13.91 -13.15
N LEU A 91 13.86 15.10 -12.79
CA LEU A 91 12.58 15.61 -13.24
C LEU A 91 12.79 16.98 -13.88
N TYR A 92 12.49 17.07 -15.18
CA TYR A 92 12.46 18.30 -15.93
C TYR A 92 11.04 18.56 -16.43
N ILE A 93 10.47 19.70 -16.05
CA ILE A 93 9.15 20.13 -16.50
C ILE A 93 9.28 21.54 -17.01
N ASP A 94 9.07 21.72 -18.31
CA ASP A 94 9.09 23.02 -18.96
C ASP A 94 7.78 23.32 -19.67
N CYS A 95 7.28 24.54 -19.47
CA CYS A 95 6.14 25.10 -20.18
C CYS A 95 4.94 24.16 -20.21
N THR A 96 4.46 23.74 -19.03
CA THR A 96 3.25 22.91 -18.90
C THR A 96 2.11 23.69 -18.27
N ASN A 97 0.88 23.20 -18.43
CA ASN A 97 -0.33 23.76 -17.84
C ASN A 97 -0.65 23.16 -16.45
N LEU A 98 0.34 22.60 -15.75
CA LEU A 98 0.16 22.02 -14.41
C LEU A 98 -0.21 23.10 -13.40
N SER A 99 -1.22 22.83 -12.57
CA SER A 99 -1.59 23.68 -11.43
C SER A 99 -0.91 23.26 -10.13
N GLU A 100 -0.58 21.97 -10.00
CA GLU A 100 0.06 21.37 -8.83
C GLU A 100 1.04 20.27 -9.26
N LEU A 101 2.11 20.10 -8.47
CA LEU A 101 3.08 19.01 -8.62
C LEU A 101 3.32 18.34 -7.27
N ILE A 102 3.15 17.02 -7.19
CA ILE A 102 3.29 16.23 -5.96
C ILE A 102 4.53 15.34 -6.07
N LEU A 103 5.47 15.50 -5.14
CA LEU A 103 6.79 14.83 -5.15
C LEU A 103 7.07 13.95 -3.91
N ARG A 104 6.08 13.78 -3.03
CA ARG A 104 6.22 13.10 -1.72
C ARG A 104 6.89 11.72 -1.78
N SER A 105 6.63 10.97 -2.84
CA SER A 105 7.11 9.59 -2.99
C SER A 105 8.39 9.46 -3.83
N ASN A 106 8.94 10.56 -4.35
CA ASN A 106 10.07 10.55 -5.29
C ASN A 106 11.41 10.84 -4.60
N GLN A 107 11.72 10.08 -3.54
CA GLN A 107 12.85 10.32 -2.64
C GLN A 107 14.24 10.22 -3.31
N GLU A 108 14.30 9.61 -4.50
CA GLU A 108 15.51 9.45 -5.30
C GLU A 108 15.86 10.67 -6.17
N ILE A 109 15.00 11.69 -6.23
CA ILE A 109 15.26 12.89 -7.04
C ILE A 109 16.54 13.59 -6.56
N THR A 110 17.49 13.72 -7.47
CA THR A 110 18.74 14.47 -7.32
C THR A 110 18.69 15.80 -8.06
N SER A 111 17.93 15.87 -9.15
CA SER A 111 17.79 17.07 -9.98
C SER A 111 16.32 17.37 -10.28
N LEU A 112 15.88 18.58 -9.93
CA LEU A 112 14.55 19.10 -10.23
C LEU A 112 14.66 20.42 -10.98
N THR A 113 14.09 20.45 -12.19
CA THR A 113 14.00 21.66 -12.99
C THR A 113 12.55 21.93 -13.38
N ILE A 114 12.06 23.12 -13.02
CA ILE A 114 10.72 23.59 -13.34
C ILE A 114 10.84 24.96 -14.00
N GLU A 115 10.48 25.00 -15.28
CA GLU A 115 10.62 26.16 -16.15
C GLU A 115 9.29 26.45 -16.84
N GLY A 116 8.97 27.72 -17.08
CA GLY A 116 7.81 28.12 -17.89
C GLY A 116 6.43 27.60 -17.48
N CYS A 117 6.27 26.94 -16.33
CA CYS A 117 5.01 26.41 -15.83
C CYS A 117 4.19 27.54 -15.19
N ILE A 118 3.64 28.45 -15.99
CA ILE A 118 3.05 29.73 -15.52
C ILE A 118 1.80 29.57 -14.64
N ASN A 119 1.14 28.42 -14.70
CA ASN A 119 -0.09 28.14 -13.95
C ASN A 119 0.16 27.29 -12.70
N LEU A 120 1.42 26.90 -12.43
CA LEU A 120 1.78 26.07 -11.29
C LEU A 120 1.67 26.88 -9.99
N LEU A 121 0.70 26.56 -9.14
CA LEU A 121 0.45 27.29 -7.91
C LEU A 121 1.27 26.74 -6.73
N LYS A 122 1.57 25.43 -6.76
CA LYS A 122 2.14 24.71 -5.62
C LYS A 122 2.98 23.51 -6.06
N ILE A 123 4.04 23.26 -5.29
CA ILE A 123 4.81 22.01 -5.32
C ILE A 123 4.75 21.41 -3.92
N GLU A 124 4.22 20.19 -3.80
CA GLU A 124 4.14 19.45 -2.55
C GLU A 124 5.25 18.41 -2.42
N GLY A 125 5.74 18.20 -1.20
CA GLY A 125 6.67 17.12 -0.87
C GLY A 125 8.12 17.41 -1.24
N MET A 126 8.49 18.66 -1.57
CA MET A 126 9.90 19.03 -1.78
C MET A 126 10.76 18.73 -0.56
N GLU A 127 10.21 18.94 0.64
CA GLU A 127 10.90 18.67 1.90
C GLU A 127 11.16 17.17 2.13
N GLU A 128 10.48 16.30 1.38
CA GLU A 128 10.64 14.83 1.38
C GLU A 128 11.67 14.34 0.34
N LEU A 129 12.43 15.24 -0.30
CA LEU A 129 13.47 14.90 -1.28
C LEU A 129 14.88 14.94 -0.64
N PRO A 130 15.33 13.89 0.07
CA PRO A 130 16.58 13.94 0.84
C PRO A 130 17.83 14.06 -0.05
N LYS A 131 17.75 13.58 -1.30
CA LYS A 131 18.86 13.49 -2.25
C LYS A 131 18.97 14.67 -3.21
N LEU A 132 18.11 15.67 -3.10
CA LEU A 132 18.08 16.81 -4.02
C LEU A 132 19.39 17.62 -3.93
N GLN A 133 20.14 17.65 -5.02
CA GLN A 133 21.42 18.34 -5.16
C GLN A 133 21.29 19.59 -6.03
N ASP A 134 20.47 19.49 -7.09
CA ASP A 134 20.24 20.54 -8.06
C ASP A 134 18.76 20.92 -8.13
N LEU A 135 18.47 22.21 -7.91
CA LEU A 135 17.13 22.76 -8.05
C LEU A 135 17.19 24.01 -8.92
N LYS A 136 16.40 24.01 -9.99
CA LYS A 136 16.20 25.16 -10.85
C LYS A 136 14.70 25.42 -10.98
N ILE A 137 14.24 26.53 -10.41
CA ILE A 137 12.87 27.01 -10.58
C ILE A 137 12.94 28.38 -11.23
N TRP A 138 12.38 28.52 -12.43
CA TRP A 138 12.44 29.79 -13.15
C TRP A 138 11.33 30.74 -12.68
N ASN A 139 11.77 31.88 -12.13
CA ASN A 139 11.00 32.95 -11.47
C ASN A 139 9.92 33.68 -12.29
N LYS A 140 9.57 33.25 -13.51
CA LYS A 140 8.48 33.89 -14.27
C LYS A 140 7.08 33.47 -13.80
N ASN A 141 6.97 32.45 -12.96
CA ASN A 141 5.72 32.12 -12.30
C ASN A 141 5.58 32.90 -10.99
N THR A 142 4.90 34.05 -11.07
CA THR A 142 4.60 34.93 -9.93
C THR A 142 3.55 34.35 -8.97
N GLN A 143 2.83 33.30 -9.38
CA GLN A 143 1.77 32.66 -8.59
C GLN A 143 2.29 31.47 -7.77
N LEU A 144 3.44 30.91 -8.13
CA LEU A 144 4.04 29.76 -7.45
C LEU A 144 4.47 30.14 -6.03
N LYS A 145 3.79 29.54 -5.04
CA LYS A 145 4.09 29.74 -3.63
C LYS A 145 5.24 28.84 -3.19
N ILE A 146 6.47 29.26 -3.48
CA ILE A 146 7.69 28.66 -2.92
C ILE A 146 8.29 29.58 -1.85
N PRO A 147 8.75 29.03 -0.70
CA PRO A 147 9.27 29.83 0.40
C PRO A 147 10.72 30.30 0.19
N PHE A 148 11.27 30.09 -1.01
CA PHE A 148 12.66 30.39 -1.35
C PHE A 148 12.79 30.78 -2.82
N ASN A 149 13.88 31.45 -3.16
CA ASN A 149 14.24 31.81 -4.52
C ASN A 149 15.36 30.89 -5.05
N LYS A 150 15.80 31.14 -6.29
CA LYS A 150 16.86 30.37 -6.95
C LYS A 150 18.19 30.40 -6.18
N ASP A 151 18.49 31.49 -5.49
CA ASP A 151 19.82 31.71 -4.89
C ASP A 151 19.91 31.16 -3.46
N ASN A 152 18.78 30.95 -2.77
CA ASN A 152 18.73 30.49 -1.38
C ASN A 152 17.97 29.18 -1.15
N TRP A 153 17.64 28.44 -2.21
CA TRP A 153 16.77 27.26 -2.10
C TRP A 153 17.26 26.19 -1.13
N LYS A 154 18.58 25.99 -0.99
CA LYS A 154 19.14 25.00 -0.03
C LYS A 154 18.77 25.36 1.41
N GLN A 155 18.90 26.64 1.77
CA GLN A 155 18.51 27.13 3.10
C GLN A 155 16.99 27.08 3.27
N GLY A 156 16.23 27.50 2.26
CA GLY A 156 14.77 27.43 2.30
C GLY A 156 14.23 26.01 2.43
N LEU A 157 14.88 25.03 1.80
CA LEU A 157 14.52 23.63 1.91
C LEU A 157 14.84 23.06 3.30
N GLN A 158 15.97 23.45 3.89
CA GLN A 158 16.28 23.12 5.28
C GLN A 158 15.25 23.69 6.24
N GLU A 159 14.82 24.94 6.04
CA GLU A 159 13.79 25.57 6.86
C GLU A 159 12.42 24.89 6.71
N LEU A 160 12.05 24.48 5.50
CA LEU A 160 10.85 23.66 5.26
C LEU A 160 10.90 22.34 6.03
N ARG A 161 12.04 21.63 5.96
CA ARG A 161 12.25 20.38 6.70
C ARG A 161 12.16 20.63 8.21
N ARG A 162 12.76 21.70 8.72
CA ARG A 162 12.70 22.08 10.14
C ARG A 162 11.26 22.36 10.60
N LYS A 163 10.50 23.15 9.84
CA LYS A 163 9.08 23.44 10.12
C LYS A 163 8.24 22.17 10.16
N LYS A 164 8.50 21.22 9.25
CA LYS A 164 7.80 19.93 9.24
C LYS A 164 8.15 19.09 10.47
N ILE A 165 9.42 19.03 10.85
CA ILE A 165 9.88 18.34 12.06
C ILE A 165 9.18 18.93 13.30
N LEU A 166 9.22 20.26 13.47
CA LEU A 166 8.55 20.93 14.59
C LEU A 166 7.04 20.64 14.63
N SER A 167 6.36 20.69 13.49
CA SER A 167 4.93 20.37 13.41
C SER A 167 4.63 18.91 13.78
N LEU A 168 5.53 17.98 13.44
CA LEU A 168 5.40 16.57 13.83
C LEU A 168 5.68 16.38 15.33
N GLU A 169 6.68 17.06 15.88
CA GLU A 169 6.99 17.05 17.32
C GLU A 169 5.83 17.59 18.15
N GLU A 170 5.21 18.70 17.74
CA GLU A 170 3.99 19.23 18.38
C GLU A 170 2.83 18.23 18.37
N LYS A 171 2.63 17.52 17.25
CA LYS A 171 1.60 16.46 17.16
C LYS A 171 1.91 15.28 18.05
N ILE A 172 3.17 14.86 18.11
CA ILE A 172 3.63 13.77 18.99
C ILE A 172 3.39 14.17 20.44
N ASN A 173 3.84 15.35 20.87
CA ASN A 173 3.65 15.85 22.23
C ASN A 173 2.17 15.93 22.61
N LYS A 174 1.31 16.41 21.70
CA LYS A 174 -0.14 16.44 21.92
C LYS A 174 -0.71 15.03 22.10
N ASN A 175 -0.32 14.09 21.27
CA ASN A 175 -0.79 12.71 21.37
C ASN A 175 -0.28 12.04 22.67
N GLU A 176 0.97 12.28 23.05
CA GLU A 176 1.53 11.81 24.32
C GLU A 176 0.76 12.36 25.52
N GLN A 177 0.42 13.65 25.50
CA GLN A 177 -0.37 14.27 26.55
C GLN A 177 -1.78 13.66 26.65
N GLN A 178 -2.47 13.47 25.52
CA GLN A 178 -3.78 12.82 25.49
C GLN A 178 -3.72 11.38 26.03
N LEU A 179 -2.65 10.64 25.71
CA LEU A 179 -2.43 9.30 26.25
C LEU A 179 -2.18 9.31 27.76
N ARG A 180 -1.44 10.30 28.27
CA ARG A 180 -1.25 10.48 29.72
C ARG A 180 -2.57 10.79 30.42
N GLU A 181 -3.37 11.70 29.89
CA GLU A 181 -4.70 12.03 30.45
C GLU A 181 -5.63 10.81 30.50
N LEU A 182 -5.66 10.02 29.43
CA LEU A 182 -6.41 8.76 29.41
C LEU A 182 -5.88 7.75 30.43
N ALA A 183 -4.56 7.65 30.56
CA ALA A 183 -3.94 6.77 31.54
C ALA A 183 -4.27 7.17 32.97
N ASP A 184 -4.18 8.46 33.30
CA ASP A 184 -4.51 9.00 34.63
C ASP A 184 -5.99 8.78 34.98
N MET A 185 -6.88 8.82 33.98
CA MET A 185 -8.31 8.54 34.16
C MET A 185 -8.59 7.07 34.53
N VAL A 186 -7.85 6.13 33.94
CA VAL A 186 -8.07 4.69 34.15
C VAL A 186 -7.26 4.14 35.34
N LEU A 187 -6.08 4.72 35.61
CA LEU A 187 -5.11 4.24 36.60
C LEU A 187 -4.54 5.40 37.44
N PRO A 188 -5.37 6.07 38.26
CA PRO A 188 -4.90 7.21 39.05
C PRO A 188 -3.76 6.79 39.99
N ASN A 189 -2.69 7.60 40.03
CA ASN A 189 -1.50 7.41 40.86
C ASN A 189 -0.59 6.22 40.48
N ILE A 190 -0.71 5.70 39.25
CA ILE A 190 0.19 4.68 38.73
C ILE A 190 0.98 5.26 37.55
N THR A 191 2.30 5.08 37.53
CA THR A 191 3.11 5.46 36.38
C THR A 191 2.68 4.64 35.17
N PHE A 192 2.11 5.32 34.16
CA PHE A 192 1.68 4.68 32.93
C PHE A 192 2.85 4.07 32.18
N ASP A 193 2.74 2.78 31.91
CA ASP A 193 3.69 2.03 31.10
C ASP A 193 2.89 1.34 29.99
N LEU A 194 3.08 1.79 28.76
CA LEU A 194 2.38 1.24 27.59
C LEU A 194 2.69 -0.25 27.38
N GLY A 195 3.90 -0.68 27.75
CA GLY A 195 4.28 -2.10 27.72
C GLY A 195 3.45 -2.91 28.71
N LYS A 196 3.31 -2.43 29.95
CA LYS A 196 2.44 -3.06 30.96
C LYS A 196 0.97 -3.02 30.55
N LEU A 197 0.47 -1.91 29.98
CA LEU A 197 -0.91 -1.85 29.50
C LEU A 197 -1.15 -2.88 28.39
N LYS A 198 -0.24 -3.01 27.42
CA LYS A 198 -0.34 -4.03 26.35
C LYS A 198 -0.39 -5.44 26.94
N GLN A 199 0.47 -5.75 27.91
CA GLN A 199 0.48 -7.03 28.60
C GLN A 199 -0.82 -7.28 29.37
N GLU A 200 -1.35 -6.27 30.06
CA GLU A 200 -2.58 -6.40 30.82
C GLU A 200 -3.81 -6.56 29.91
N ILE A 201 -3.88 -5.82 28.79
CA ILE A 201 -4.90 -6.03 27.77
C ILE A 201 -4.81 -7.45 27.19
N ALA A 202 -3.60 -7.95 26.90
CA ALA A 202 -3.42 -9.30 26.40
C ALA A 202 -3.86 -10.35 27.44
N ARG A 203 -3.53 -10.14 28.72
CA ARG A 203 -3.94 -10.99 29.84
C ARG A 203 -5.45 -11.02 30.01
N LEU A 204 -6.12 -9.86 29.97
CA LEU A 204 -7.57 -9.76 30.08
C LEU A 204 -8.27 -10.47 28.91
N LYS A 205 -7.81 -10.24 27.68
CA LYS A 205 -8.33 -10.96 26.50
C LYS A 205 -8.10 -12.47 26.59
N LEU A 206 -6.94 -12.91 27.06
CA LEU A 206 -6.65 -14.33 27.24
C LEU A 206 -7.62 -14.96 28.25
N ASN A 207 -7.91 -14.26 29.35
CA ASN A 207 -8.85 -14.71 30.38
C ASN A 207 -10.29 -14.79 29.87
N GLU A 208 -10.68 -13.96 28.90
CA GLU A 208 -12.00 -14.01 28.26
C GLU A 208 -12.10 -15.11 27.19
N LEU A 209 -11.10 -15.23 26.32
CA LEU A 209 -11.13 -16.15 25.19
C LEU A 209 -10.84 -17.60 25.59
N SER A 210 -10.02 -17.85 26.62
CA SER A 210 -9.66 -19.22 27.02
C SER A 210 -10.86 -20.07 27.47
N PRO A 211 -11.75 -19.58 28.36
CA PRO A 211 -12.97 -20.29 28.71
C PRO A 211 -13.91 -20.51 27.51
N GLN A 212 -14.00 -19.52 26.61
CA GLN A 212 -14.80 -19.63 25.39
C GLN A 212 -14.29 -20.74 24.47
N ALA A 213 -12.98 -20.81 24.24
CA ALA A 213 -12.36 -21.85 23.44
C ALA A 213 -12.59 -23.24 24.03
N ARG A 214 -12.41 -23.39 25.36
CA ARG A 214 -12.69 -24.64 26.06
C ARG A 214 -14.15 -25.08 25.89
N LYS A 215 -15.11 -24.16 26.06
CA LYS A 215 -16.54 -24.45 25.89
C LYS A 215 -16.85 -24.86 24.44
N GLN A 216 -16.33 -24.13 23.46
CA GLN A 216 -16.54 -24.46 22.05
C GLN A 216 -15.93 -25.81 21.67
N LYS A 217 -14.75 -26.13 22.20
CA LYS A 217 -14.09 -27.42 22.00
C LYS A 217 -14.91 -28.58 22.55
N SER A 218 -15.36 -28.51 23.81
CA SER A 218 -16.20 -29.57 24.40
C SER A 218 -17.52 -29.75 23.65
N GLU A 219 -18.13 -28.66 23.17
CA GLU A 219 -19.34 -28.73 22.38
C GLU A 219 -19.09 -29.36 20.99
N LEU A 220 -17.96 -29.04 20.36
CA LEU A 220 -17.56 -29.65 19.08
C LEU A 220 -17.30 -31.15 19.25
N GLU A 221 -16.55 -31.56 20.27
CA GLU A 221 -16.30 -32.97 20.60
C GLU A 221 -17.60 -33.75 20.82
N ARG A 222 -18.58 -33.14 21.52
CA ARG A 222 -19.92 -33.73 21.68
C ARG A 222 -20.64 -33.93 20.35
N GLN A 223 -20.60 -32.92 19.47
CA GLN A 223 -21.22 -33.01 18.15
C GLN A 223 -20.55 -34.08 17.28
N ILE A 224 -19.21 -34.17 17.31
CA ILE A 224 -18.44 -35.21 16.60
C ILE A 224 -18.89 -36.60 17.08
N ASN A 225 -18.95 -36.81 18.39
CA ASN A 225 -19.34 -38.10 18.96
C ASN A 225 -20.78 -38.49 18.59
N ASN A 226 -21.72 -37.55 18.66
CA ASN A 226 -23.11 -37.79 18.25
C ASN A 226 -23.23 -38.19 16.77
N ILE A 227 -22.46 -37.53 15.90
CA ILE A 227 -22.45 -37.85 14.47
C ILE A 227 -21.84 -39.24 14.26
N LYS A 228 -20.71 -39.55 14.92
CA LYS A 228 -20.07 -40.87 14.85
C LYS A 228 -21.01 -42.00 15.29
N THR A 229 -21.72 -41.84 16.40
CA THR A 229 -22.67 -42.86 16.90
C THR A 229 -23.86 -43.10 15.97
N ASN A 230 -24.21 -42.12 15.13
CA ASN A 230 -25.36 -42.21 14.22
C ASN A 230 -25.01 -42.78 12.85
N ILE A 231 -23.73 -43.04 12.56
CA ILE A 231 -23.28 -43.52 11.25
C ILE A 231 -22.70 -44.94 11.37
N LYS A 232 -22.86 -45.76 10.32
CA LYS A 232 -22.26 -47.12 10.24
C LYS A 232 -20.74 -47.07 10.47
N SER A 233 -20.20 -48.06 11.19
CA SER A 233 -18.82 -48.13 11.72
C SER A 233 -17.70 -47.73 10.74
N ASN A 234 -17.87 -47.97 9.44
CA ASN A 234 -16.83 -47.67 8.44
C ASN A 234 -16.71 -46.17 8.08
N SER A 235 -17.60 -45.30 8.58
CA SER A 235 -17.58 -43.86 8.28
C SER A 235 -17.05 -42.98 9.41
N GLU A 236 -16.79 -43.56 10.59
CA GLU A 236 -16.21 -42.83 11.73
C GLU A 236 -14.82 -42.29 11.40
N THR A 237 -13.99 -43.12 10.74
CA THR A 237 -12.65 -42.74 10.29
C THR A 237 -12.69 -41.62 9.24
N ILE A 238 -13.76 -41.55 8.45
CA ILE A 238 -13.93 -40.52 7.41
C ILE A 238 -14.23 -39.15 8.04
N ILE A 239 -14.91 -39.10 9.19
CA ILE A 239 -15.12 -37.85 9.94
C ILE A 239 -13.80 -37.32 10.50
N ASP A 240 -12.95 -38.20 11.03
CA ASP A 240 -11.64 -37.80 11.53
C ASP A 240 -10.78 -37.24 10.41
N LEU A 241 -10.74 -37.92 9.26
CA LEU A 241 -10.05 -37.44 8.05
C LEU A 241 -10.61 -36.11 7.53
N LEU A 242 -11.93 -35.91 7.58
CA LEU A 242 -12.58 -34.66 7.19
C LEU A 242 -12.10 -33.49 8.07
N LEU A 243 -12.12 -33.67 9.39
CA LEU A 243 -11.72 -32.64 10.35
C LEU A 243 -10.22 -32.34 10.29
N GLU A 244 -9.38 -33.37 10.12
CA GLU A 244 -7.93 -33.21 9.94
C GLU A 244 -7.62 -32.45 8.64
N THR A 245 -8.27 -32.81 7.53
CA THR A 245 -8.09 -32.13 6.24
C THR A 245 -8.47 -30.66 6.33
N GLN A 246 -9.54 -30.34 7.06
CA GLN A 246 -9.93 -28.96 7.29
C GLN A 246 -8.88 -28.17 8.07
N GLU A 247 -8.27 -28.78 9.08
CA GLU A 247 -7.19 -28.16 9.86
C GLU A 247 -5.97 -27.85 8.97
N GLN A 248 -5.64 -28.75 8.05
CA GLN A 248 -4.55 -28.57 7.09
C GLN A 248 -4.84 -27.43 6.08
N ILE A 249 -6.08 -27.26 5.62
CA ILE A 249 -6.48 -26.14 4.77
C ILE A 249 -6.24 -24.80 5.48
N ILE A 250 -6.62 -24.71 6.76
CA ILE A 250 -6.52 -23.48 7.55
C ILE A 250 -5.05 -23.19 7.95
N GLY A 251 -4.18 -24.21 7.98
CA GLY A 251 -2.77 -24.09 8.35
C GLY A 251 -1.81 -23.73 7.21
N LYS A 252 -2.22 -23.87 5.94
CA LYS A 252 -1.33 -23.70 4.78
C LYS A 252 -1.69 -22.44 3.98
N ASN A 253 -0.68 -21.70 3.52
CA ASN A 253 -0.86 -20.50 2.69
C ASN A 253 -0.56 -20.73 1.20
N ASP A 254 -0.15 -21.95 0.81
CA ASP A 254 0.15 -22.30 -0.58
C ASP A 254 -1.16 -22.62 -1.35
N PRO A 255 -1.47 -21.89 -2.44
CA PRO A 255 -2.70 -22.10 -3.21
C PRO A 255 -2.86 -23.49 -3.82
N LEU A 256 -1.76 -24.11 -4.26
CA LEU A 256 -1.78 -25.43 -4.89
C LEU A 256 -2.11 -26.50 -3.85
N VAL A 257 -1.51 -26.39 -2.67
CA VAL A 257 -1.75 -27.29 -1.53
C VAL A 257 -3.18 -27.13 -0.99
N GLN A 258 -3.70 -25.90 -0.91
CA GLN A 258 -5.09 -25.64 -0.52
C GLN A 258 -6.09 -26.24 -1.52
N ALA A 259 -5.84 -26.14 -2.82
CA ALA A 259 -6.70 -26.72 -3.85
C ALA A 259 -6.77 -28.25 -3.72
N GLN A 260 -5.63 -28.90 -3.46
CA GLN A 260 -5.56 -30.34 -3.21
C GLN A 260 -6.40 -30.75 -2.00
N PHE A 261 -6.21 -30.10 -0.85
CA PHE A 261 -6.96 -30.44 0.36
C PHE A 261 -8.45 -30.11 0.25
N THR A 262 -8.80 -29.04 -0.47
CA THR A 262 -10.22 -28.73 -0.78
C THR A 262 -10.86 -29.86 -1.61
N GLY A 263 -10.12 -30.42 -2.58
CA GLY A 263 -10.56 -31.59 -3.33
C GLY A 263 -10.80 -32.82 -2.45
N GLN A 264 -9.89 -33.09 -1.51
CA GLN A 264 -10.03 -34.19 -0.54
C GLN A 264 -11.21 -33.98 0.42
N LEU A 265 -11.36 -32.77 0.95
CA LEU A 265 -12.47 -32.38 1.83
C LEU A 265 -13.82 -32.64 1.15
N ASN A 266 -13.96 -32.24 -0.12
CA ASN A 266 -15.17 -32.47 -0.91
C ASN A 266 -15.44 -33.96 -1.15
N ALA A 267 -14.40 -34.76 -1.35
CA ALA A 267 -14.54 -36.22 -1.48
C ALA A 267 -15.08 -36.85 -0.19
N TYR A 268 -14.55 -36.46 0.98
CA TYR A 268 -15.04 -36.93 2.28
C TYR A 268 -16.48 -36.48 2.55
N LEU A 269 -16.82 -35.22 2.25
CA LEU A 269 -18.19 -34.71 2.34
C LEU A 269 -19.16 -35.54 1.49
N ASN A 270 -18.83 -35.82 0.23
CA ASN A 270 -19.69 -36.62 -0.66
C ASN A 270 -19.92 -38.05 -0.15
N ILE A 271 -18.94 -38.64 0.56
CA ILE A 271 -19.09 -39.96 1.16
C ILE A 271 -20.02 -39.89 2.38
N LEU A 272 -19.86 -38.86 3.22
CA LEU A 272 -20.63 -38.67 4.45
C LEU A 272 -22.06 -38.16 4.20
N GLU A 273 -22.31 -37.42 3.12
CA GLU A 273 -23.65 -36.97 2.71
C GLU A 273 -24.62 -38.14 2.46
N LYS A 274 -24.12 -39.36 2.23
CA LYS A 274 -24.96 -40.56 2.12
C LYS A 274 -25.57 -41.01 3.44
N ASN A 275 -24.98 -40.59 4.57
CA ASN A 275 -25.34 -41.04 5.92
C ASN A 275 -25.61 -39.90 6.91
N SER A 276 -25.37 -38.64 6.53
CA SER A 276 -25.54 -37.45 7.38
C SER A 276 -25.99 -36.26 6.56
N SER A 277 -26.67 -35.29 7.19
CA SER A 277 -27.12 -34.13 6.43
C SER A 277 -25.94 -33.22 6.08
N LYS A 278 -25.95 -32.71 4.84
CA LYS A 278 -24.99 -31.70 4.37
C LYS A 278 -24.92 -30.49 5.31
N GLN A 279 -26.06 -30.11 5.89
CA GLN A 279 -26.17 -28.96 6.78
C GLN A 279 -25.46 -29.20 8.12
N GLU A 280 -25.57 -30.41 8.70
CA GLU A 280 -24.86 -30.78 9.93
C GLU A 280 -23.35 -30.85 9.71
N LEU A 281 -22.90 -31.46 8.60
CA LEU A 281 -21.48 -31.52 8.27
C LEU A 281 -20.90 -30.12 8.03
N GLN A 282 -21.61 -29.24 7.33
CA GLN A 282 -21.16 -27.87 7.15
C GLN A 282 -21.13 -27.07 8.46
N ALA A 283 -22.12 -27.27 9.34
CA ALA A 283 -22.13 -26.63 10.66
C ALA A 283 -20.93 -27.09 11.52
N LEU A 284 -20.60 -28.39 11.45
CA LEU A 284 -19.44 -28.96 12.12
C LEU A 284 -18.12 -28.34 11.62
N LEU A 285 -17.97 -28.25 10.29
CA LEU A 285 -16.80 -27.64 9.65
C LEU A 285 -16.68 -26.15 10.04
N ASN A 286 -17.76 -25.38 9.97
CA ASN A 286 -17.74 -23.97 10.33
C ASN A 286 -17.27 -23.79 11.78
N LYS A 287 -17.79 -24.59 12.70
CA LYS A 287 -17.44 -24.54 14.12
C LYS A 287 -16.00 -24.95 14.41
N LYS A 288 -15.47 -25.95 13.70
CA LYS A 288 -14.04 -26.31 13.76
C LYS A 288 -13.16 -25.17 13.24
N THR A 289 -13.61 -24.43 12.22
CA THR A 289 -12.87 -23.27 11.69
C THR A 289 -12.83 -22.12 12.70
N GLU A 290 -13.97 -21.78 13.30
CA GLU A 290 -14.06 -20.78 14.38
C GLU A 290 -13.15 -21.13 15.55
N LEU A 291 -13.15 -22.40 15.98
CA LEU A 291 -12.30 -22.87 17.06
C LEU A 291 -10.80 -22.74 16.73
N ILE A 292 -10.37 -23.15 15.54
CA ILE A 292 -8.96 -23.01 15.10
C ILE A 292 -8.53 -21.54 15.08
N GLN A 293 -9.41 -20.64 14.62
CA GLN A 293 -9.11 -19.20 14.64
C GLN A 293 -8.98 -18.66 16.05
N LEU A 294 -9.85 -19.09 16.96
CA LEU A 294 -9.82 -18.72 18.37
C LEU A 294 -8.56 -19.23 19.07
N GLU A 295 -8.17 -20.49 18.83
CA GLU A 295 -6.93 -21.10 19.33
C GLU A 295 -5.70 -20.33 18.81
N LYS A 296 -5.63 -20.00 17.52
CA LYS A 296 -4.56 -19.16 16.96
C LYS A 296 -4.48 -17.77 17.61
N GLN A 297 -5.61 -17.15 17.94
CA GLN A 297 -5.62 -15.86 18.65
C GLN A 297 -5.07 -16.00 20.07
N ILE A 298 -5.45 -17.07 20.77
CA ILE A 298 -4.95 -17.40 22.11
C ILE A 298 -3.42 -17.60 22.08
N ASP A 299 -2.89 -18.38 21.13
CA ASP A 299 -1.45 -18.64 21.00
C ASP A 299 -0.66 -17.35 20.78
N LYS A 300 -1.20 -16.44 19.96
CA LYS A 300 -0.61 -15.13 19.72
C LYS A 300 -0.56 -14.30 21.01
N LEU A 301 -1.67 -14.25 21.76
CA LEU A 301 -1.74 -13.53 23.04
C LEU A 301 -0.78 -14.12 24.09
N GLN A 302 -0.63 -15.44 24.13
CA GLN A 302 0.35 -16.10 25.02
C GLN A 302 1.78 -15.71 24.65
N THR A 303 2.10 -15.65 23.36
CA THR A 303 3.42 -15.21 22.87
C THR A 303 3.70 -13.76 23.25
N GLU A 304 2.71 -12.87 23.10
CA GLU A 304 2.82 -11.44 23.47
C GLU A 304 3.06 -11.23 24.97
N ILE A 305 2.56 -12.13 25.83
CA ILE A 305 2.81 -12.08 27.29
C ILE A 305 4.21 -12.62 27.64
N GLN A 306 4.76 -13.56 26.86
CA GLN A 306 6.04 -14.22 27.15
C GLN A 306 7.27 -13.47 26.63
N GLN A 307 7.12 -12.57 25.66
CA GLN A 307 8.22 -11.74 25.16
C GLN A 307 8.60 -10.66 26.20
N LYS A 308 9.73 -10.89 26.88
CA LYS A 308 10.44 -9.93 27.74
C LYS A 308 11.40 -9.07 26.92
#